data_AF-A0A3C0ISC0-F1
#
_entry.id   AF-A0A3C0ISC0-F1
#
_cell.length_a   1.000
_cell.length_b   1.000
_cell.length_c   1.000
_cell.angle_alpha   90.00
_cell.angle_beta   90.00
_cell.angle_gamma   90.00
#
_symmetry.space_group_name_H-M   'P 1'
#
loop_
_entity.id
_entity.type
_entity.pdbx_description
1 polymer ?
#
loop_
_entity_poly.entity_id
_entity_poly.type
_entity_poly.pdbx_seq_one_letter_code
_entity_poly.pdbx_strand_id
1 'polypeptide(L)'
;EDQKKLAEEMRRKAEQGSMQLQGEIQELLLEDLLRNAFPVDIVAPVGKGVRGADCILTVRTPYGAEAGRIIFESKRTKDFGNDWIEKLKSDMRSQAADIAVIVTQAMPKDMERFGEKEGVYICNFNEVRSLVTVLRNAILKINDLKRSQENRGDKMTLLYDYLTSSEFGEQWKAIKEGFLAMRQSIITERAAMEKLWKAREKQLEKVLISAAHIKGS
;
A
#
# COMPACT_ATOMS: atom_id res chain seq x y z
N GLU A 1 17.80 -15.29 12.84
CA GLU A 1 18.92 -14.33 12.98
C GLU A 1 18.81 -13.15 12.00
N ASP A 2 18.34 -13.37 10.76
CA ASP A 2 18.17 -12.30 9.76
C ASP A 2 17.19 -11.18 10.16
N GLN A 3 16.08 -11.53 10.82
CA GLN A 3 15.12 -10.55 11.37
C GLN A 3 15.74 -9.62 12.44
N LYS A 4 16.68 -10.14 13.24
CA LYS A 4 17.41 -9.33 14.24
C LYS A 4 18.46 -8.44 13.56
N LYS A 5 19.20 -8.97 12.57
CA LYS A 5 20.16 -8.19 11.78
C LYS A 5 19.50 -7.05 11.02
N LEU A 6 18.34 -7.30 10.39
CA LEU A 6 17.57 -6.28 9.69
C LEU A 6 17.09 -5.19 10.66
N ALA A 7 16.60 -5.58 11.84
CA ALA A 7 16.19 -4.63 12.88
C ALA A 7 17.35 -3.79 13.42
N GLU A 8 18.53 -4.38 13.61
CA GLU A 8 19.73 -3.69 14.10
C GLU A 8 20.34 -2.75 13.05
N GLU A 9 20.38 -3.17 11.78
CA GLU A 9 20.75 -2.30 10.66
C GLU A 9 19.76 -1.15 10.48
N MET A 10 18.44 -1.42 10.57
CA MET A 10 17.41 -0.38 10.49
C MET A 10 17.55 0.64 11.63
N ARG A 11 17.86 0.18 12.84
CA ARG A 11 18.03 1.05 14.02
C ARG A 11 19.27 1.93 13.89
N ARG A 12 20.40 1.34 13.49
CA ARG A 12 21.67 2.05 13.27
C ARG A 12 21.61 3.04 12.09
N LYS A 13 20.82 2.72 11.06
CA LYS A 13 20.57 3.61 9.92
C LYS A 13 19.58 4.74 10.29
N ALA A 14 18.53 4.45 11.06
CA ALA A 14 17.56 5.46 11.49
C ALA A 14 18.18 6.57 12.37
N GLU A 15 19.19 6.25 13.18
CA GLU A 15 19.90 7.19 14.05
C GLU A 15 20.77 8.23 13.29
N GLN A 16 21.06 8.02 12.00
CA GLN A 16 21.95 8.89 11.21
C GLN A 16 21.26 10.02 10.40
N GLY A 17 19.94 10.16 10.45
CA GLY A 17 19.24 11.40 10.03
C GLY A 17 19.34 11.84 8.55
N SER A 18 19.99 11.07 7.66
CA SER A 18 20.12 11.42 6.24
C SER A 18 18.81 11.21 5.47
N MET A 19 18.40 12.18 4.65
CA MET A 19 17.22 12.08 3.76
C MET A 19 17.30 10.87 2.82
N GLN A 20 18.49 10.52 2.36
CA GLN A 20 18.71 9.37 1.47
C GLN A 20 18.40 8.05 2.20
N LEU A 21 18.87 7.95 3.44
CA LEU A 21 18.66 6.78 4.29
C LEU A 21 17.18 6.59 4.66
N GLN A 22 16.48 7.70 4.84
CA GLN A 22 15.04 7.72 5.05
C GLN A 22 14.23 7.27 3.82
N GLY A 23 14.73 7.50 2.60
CA GLY A 23 14.15 6.99 1.36
C GLY A 23 14.33 5.48 1.24
N GLU A 24 15.56 5.00 1.41
CA GLU A 24 15.89 3.56 1.35
C GLU A 24 15.10 2.74 2.38
N ILE A 25 14.88 3.28 3.58
CA ILE A 25 14.04 2.63 4.59
C ILE A 25 12.59 2.51 4.12
N GLN A 26 12.04 3.53 3.46
CA GLN A 26 10.66 3.49 2.99
C GLN A 26 10.48 2.48 1.84
N GLU A 27 11.47 2.36 0.96
CA GLU A 27 11.51 1.33 -0.09
C GLU A 27 11.48 -0.08 0.53
N LEU A 28 12.35 -0.35 1.52
CA LEU A 28 12.38 -1.63 2.23
C LEU A 28 11.06 -1.93 2.96
N LEU A 29 10.47 -0.91 3.60
CA LEU A 29 9.17 -1.05 4.28
C LEU A 29 8.04 -1.34 3.28
N LEU A 30 8.08 -0.73 2.09
CA LEU A 30 7.12 -0.98 1.03
C LEU A 30 7.24 -2.43 0.52
N GLU A 31 8.46 -2.89 0.25
CA GLU A 31 8.69 -4.27 -0.18
C GLU A 31 8.21 -5.29 0.86
N ASP A 32 8.56 -5.09 2.13
CA ASP A 32 8.15 -5.99 3.21
C ASP A 32 6.63 -6.01 3.37
N LEU A 33 5.98 -4.85 3.32
CA LEU A 33 4.52 -4.75 3.33
C LEU A 33 3.90 -5.54 2.19
N LEU A 34 4.41 -5.39 0.97
CA LEU A 34 3.89 -6.09 -0.21
C LEU A 34 4.08 -7.61 -0.09
N ARG A 35 5.26 -8.07 0.33
CA ARG A 35 5.55 -9.51 0.53
C ARG A 35 4.63 -10.13 1.58
N ASN A 36 4.41 -9.42 2.69
CA ASN A 36 3.56 -9.89 3.78
C ASN A 36 2.06 -9.85 3.44
N ALA A 37 1.62 -8.83 2.69
CA ALA A 37 0.23 -8.70 2.28
C ALA A 37 -0.15 -9.66 1.14
N PHE A 38 0.79 -9.99 0.25
CA PHE A 38 0.55 -10.77 -0.97
C PHE A 38 1.57 -11.92 -1.12
N PRO A 39 1.54 -12.94 -0.24
CA PRO A 39 2.59 -13.97 -0.16
C PRO A 39 2.69 -14.87 -1.40
N VAL A 40 1.62 -14.92 -2.20
CA VAL A 40 1.60 -15.68 -3.46
C VAL A 40 2.14 -14.87 -4.63
N ASP A 41 2.38 -13.57 -4.50
CA ASP A 41 2.96 -12.74 -5.56
C ASP A 41 4.49 -12.71 -5.45
N ILE A 42 5.19 -12.06 -6.38
CA ILE A 42 6.65 -11.88 -6.32
C ILE A 42 6.96 -10.40 -6.22
N VAL A 43 7.73 -10.00 -5.21
CA VAL A 43 8.25 -8.63 -5.07
C VAL A 43 9.74 -8.63 -5.40
N ALA A 44 10.13 -7.82 -6.37
CA ALA A 44 11.51 -7.68 -6.80
C ALA A 44 11.95 -6.20 -6.75
N PRO A 45 13.06 -5.86 -6.07
CA PRO A 45 13.65 -4.53 -6.17
C PRO A 45 14.21 -4.31 -7.57
N VAL A 46 14.18 -3.07 -8.04
CA VAL A 46 14.95 -2.69 -9.23
C VAL A 46 16.34 -2.28 -8.77
N GLY A 47 17.37 -2.90 -9.34
CA GLY A 47 18.74 -2.79 -8.83
C GLY A 47 19.26 -1.34 -8.75
N LYS A 48 19.96 -1.00 -7.66
CA LYS A 48 20.59 0.31 -7.47
C LYS A 48 21.52 0.63 -8.66
N GLY A 49 21.32 1.79 -9.29
CA GLY A 49 22.10 2.24 -10.46
C GLY A 49 21.48 1.89 -11.81
N VAL A 50 20.42 1.08 -11.84
CA VAL A 50 19.55 0.94 -13.01
C VAL A 50 18.47 2.02 -12.92
N ARG A 51 18.22 2.76 -14.01
CA ARG A 51 17.05 3.65 -14.06
C ARG A 51 15.78 2.81 -13.98
N GLY A 52 14.96 3.05 -12.97
CA GLY A 52 13.66 2.41 -12.85
C GLY A 52 12.97 2.78 -11.54
N ALA A 53 11.73 2.32 -11.42
CA ALA A 53 10.92 2.35 -10.20
C ALA A 53 11.62 1.62 -9.05
N ASP A 54 11.21 1.82 -7.80
CA ASP A 54 11.89 1.23 -6.64
C ASP A 54 11.67 -0.29 -6.57
N CYS A 55 10.45 -0.75 -6.82
CA CYS A 55 10.16 -2.19 -6.85
C CYS A 55 9.01 -2.56 -7.80
N ILE A 56 8.96 -3.85 -8.13
CA ILE A 56 7.95 -4.46 -8.98
C ILE A 56 7.24 -5.56 -8.20
N LEU A 57 5.91 -5.55 -8.20
CA LEU A 57 5.05 -6.66 -7.79
C LEU A 57 4.57 -7.41 -9.03
N THR A 58 5.03 -8.64 -9.20
CA THR A 58 4.46 -9.58 -10.17
C THR A 58 3.29 -10.30 -9.53
N VAL A 59 2.08 -9.96 -9.98
CA VAL A 59 0.82 -10.56 -9.52
C VAL A 59 0.70 -11.97 -10.10
N ARG A 60 0.46 -12.96 -9.23
CA ARG A 60 0.30 -14.36 -9.63
C ARG A 60 -1.10 -14.87 -9.30
N THR A 61 -1.61 -15.71 -10.18
CA THR A 61 -2.81 -16.51 -9.95
C THR A 61 -2.60 -17.46 -8.75
N PRO A 62 -3.67 -18.01 -8.15
CA PRO A 62 -3.54 -19.02 -7.09
C PRO A 62 -2.71 -20.25 -7.47
N TYR A 63 -2.58 -20.53 -8.77
CA TYR A 63 -1.79 -21.65 -9.31
C TYR A 63 -0.34 -21.26 -9.64
N GLY A 64 0.08 -20.04 -9.32
CA GLY A 64 1.45 -19.56 -9.52
C GLY A 64 1.78 -19.01 -10.91
N ALA A 65 0.83 -19.02 -11.85
CA ALA A 65 1.02 -18.38 -13.16
C ALA A 65 0.98 -16.85 -13.03
N GLU A 66 1.86 -16.16 -13.76
CA GLU A 66 1.90 -14.69 -13.82
C GLU A 66 0.66 -14.13 -14.53
N ALA A 67 0.03 -13.13 -13.89
CA ALA A 67 -1.18 -12.48 -14.39
C ALA A 67 -0.96 -11.01 -14.80
N GLY A 68 0.03 -10.35 -14.21
CA GLY A 68 0.39 -8.97 -14.52
C GLY A 68 1.42 -8.40 -13.54
N ARG A 69 1.81 -7.15 -13.75
CA ARG A 69 2.85 -6.45 -12.97
C ARG A 69 2.41 -5.06 -12.55
N ILE A 70 2.74 -4.71 -11.32
CA ILE A 70 2.58 -3.36 -10.76
C ILE A 70 3.96 -2.83 -10.40
N ILE A 71 4.31 -1.62 -10.84
CA ILE A 71 5.55 -0.95 -10.46
C ILE A 71 5.28 0.15 -9.44
N PHE A 72 6.25 0.36 -8.55
CA PHE A 72 6.10 1.28 -7.43
C PHE A 72 7.26 2.28 -7.36
N GLU A 73 6.93 3.55 -7.19
CA GLU A 73 7.88 4.60 -6.79
C GLU A 73 7.46 5.16 -5.44
N SER A 74 8.38 5.17 -4.49
CA SER A 74 8.25 5.75 -3.16
C SER A 74 8.86 7.15 -3.15
N LYS A 75 8.09 8.12 -2.62
CA LYS A 75 8.53 9.52 -2.50
C LYS A 75 8.33 10.04 -1.08
N ARG A 76 9.43 10.52 -0.51
CA ARG A 76 9.49 11.12 0.83
C ARG A 76 9.89 12.59 0.79
N THR A 77 9.24 13.37 -0.07
CA THR A 77 9.47 14.81 -0.19
C THR A 77 8.30 15.59 0.40
N LYS A 78 8.52 16.88 0.67
CA LYS A 78 7.49 17.79 1.22
C LYS A 78 6.45 18.19 0.18
N ASP A 79 6.85 18.26 -1.08
CA ASP A 79 6.01 18.67 -2.20
C ASP A 79 5.96 17.55 -3.24
N PHE A 80 4.81 17.44 -3.91
CA PHE A 80 4.62 16.52 -5.04
C PHE A 80 5.27 17.08 -6.30
N GLY A 81 6.17 16.31 -6.92
CA GLY A 81 6.78 16.65 -8.21
C GLY A 81 5.95 16.10 -9.37
N ASN A 82 5.47 16.97 -10.26
CA ASN A 82 4.69 16.55 -11.43
C ASN A 82 5.52 15.69 -12.40
N ASP A 83 6.85 15.86 -12.40
CA ASP A 83 7.79 15.08 -13.21
C ASP A 83 7.83 13.59 -12.82
N TRP A 84 7.40 13.24 -11.62
CA TRP A 84 7.41 11.85 -11.15
C TRP A 84 6.43 10.97 -11.93
N ILE A 85 5.28 11.53 -12.34
CA ILE A 85 4.26 10.82 -13.11
C ILE A 85 4.85 10.40 -14.46
N GLU A 86 5.45 11.34 -15.19
CA GLU A 86 6.03 11.09 -16.51
C GLU A 86 7.25 10.15 -16.43
N LYS A 87 8.10 10.32 -15.41
CA LYS A 87 9.20 9.40 -15.15
C LYS A 87 8.67 7.98 -14.92
N LEU A 88 7.70 7.81 -14.03
CA LEU A 88 7.18 6.49 -13.67
C LEU A 88 6.46 5.83 -14.84
N LYS A 89 5.74 6.57 -15.69
CA LYS A 89 5.18 6.03 -16.94
C LYS A 89 6.26 5.53 -17.89
N SER A 90 7.39 6.22 -17.98
CA SER A 90 8.54 5.75 -18.77
C SER A 90 9.09 4.45 -18.22
N ASP A 91 9.22 4.34 -16.90
CA ASP A 91 9.68 3.14 -16.23
C ASP A 91 8.68 1.98 -16.36
N MET A 92 7.37 2.28 -16.35
CA MET A 92 6.30 1.30 -16.60
C MET A 92 6.43 0.67 -17.98
N ARG A 93 6.69 1.49 -19.01
CA ARG A 93 6.90 1.00 -20.38
C ARG A 93 8.18 0.18 -20.51
N SER A 94 9.28 0.64 -19.92
CA SER A 94 10.58 -0.05 -20.03
C SER A 94 10.60 -1.39 -19.30
N GLN A 95 9.83 -1.52 -18.21
CA GLN A 95 9.71 -2.74 -17.41
C GLN A 95 8.53 -3.63 -17.82
N ALA A 96 7.79 -3.24 -18.87
CA ALA A 96 6.58 -3.91 -19.35
C ALA A 96 5.57 -4.19 -18.22
N ALA A 97 5.33 -3.19 -17.37
CA ALA A 97 4.36 -3.26 -16.29
C ALA A 97 2.97 -2.79 -16.73
N ASP A 98 1.94 -3.34 -16.10
CA ASP A 98 0.54 -3.05 -16.44
C ASP A 98 0.02 -1.82 -15.68
N ILE A 99 0.48 -1.60 -14.45
CA ILE A 99 0.02 -0.52 -13.56
C ILE A 99 1.21 0.16 -12.87
N ALA A 100 1.14 1.49 -12.75
CA ALA A 100 2.10 2.30 -12.01
C ALA A 100 1.48 2.89 -10.74
N VAL A 101 2.21 2.82 -9.62
CA VAL A 101 1.81 3.36 -8.32
C VAL A 101 2.89 4.26 -7.73
N ILE A 102 2.53 5.48 -7.34
CA ILE A 102 3.36 6.35 -6.51
C ILE A 102 2.88 6.27 -5.06
N VAL A 103 3.78 5.95 -4.15
CA VAL A 103 3.56 5.98 -2.70
C VAL A 103 4.26 7.22 -2.15
N THR A 104 3.49 8.24 -1.76
CA THR A 104 4.04 9.56 -1.38
C THR A 104 3.54 10.05 -0.02
N GLN A 105 4.34 10.86 0.66
CA GLN A 105 3.90 11.62 1.84
C GLN A 105 3.20 12.93 1.46
N ALA A 106 3.52 13.51 0.30
CA ALA A 106 2.93 14.72 -0.22
C ALA A 106 2.04 14.40 -1.41
N MET A 107 0.73 14.62 -1.29
CA MET A 107 -0.23 14.41 -2.37
C MET A 107 -0.23 15.58 -3.38
N PRO A 108 -0.61 15.35 -4.64
CA PRO A 108 -0.91 16.44 -5.58
C PRO A 108 -1.96 17.41 -5.02
N LYS A 109 -1.86 18.70 -5.37
CA LYS A 109 -2.74 19.76 -4.83
C LYS A 109 -4.22 19.56 -5.16
N ASP A 110 -4.50 18.87 -6.25
CA ASP A 110 -5.82 18.51 -6.77
C ASP A 110 -6.33 17.15 -6.24
N MET A 111 -5.61 16.51 -5.32
CA MET A 111 -5.98 15.22 -4.73
C MET A 111 -6.00 15.28 -3.21
N GLU A 112 -7.18 15.13 -2.61
CA GLU A 112 -7.31 15.04 -1.15
C GLU A 112 -7.01 13.64 -0.58
N ARG A 113 -7.09 12.60 -1.42
CA ARG A 113 -6.97 11.17 -1.03
C ARG A 113 -6.33 10.37 -2.15
N PHE A 114 -6.00 9.10 -1.90
CA PHE A 114 -5.53 8.23 -2.96
C PHE A 114 -6.49 8.20 -4.15
N GLY A 115 -5.93 8.02 -5.34
CA GLY A 115 -6.67 8.01 -6.58
C GLY A 115 -5.76 7.81 -7.77
N GLU A 116 -6.32 7.97 -8.95
CA GLU A 116 -5.60 7.92 -10.21
C GLU A 116 -5.41 9.35 -10.73
N LYS A 117 -4.20 9.65 -11.21
CA LYS A 117 -3.87 10.89 -11.89
C LYS A 117 -3.02 10.60 -13.12
N GLU A 118 -3.54 10.96 -14.28
CA GLU A 118 -2.89 10.84 -15.59
C GLU A 118 -2.41 9.42 -15.95
N GLY A 119 -3.08 8.37 -15.52
CA GLY A 119 -2.72 6.96 -15.72
C GLY A 119 -1.81 6.38 -14.64
N VAL A 120 -1.52 7.11 -13.56
CA VAL A 120 -0.71 6.65 -12.43
C VAL A 120 -1.53 6.69 -11.15
N TYR A 121 -1.55 5.61 -10.40
CA TYR A 121 -2.22 5.59 -9.10
C TYR A 121 -1.31 6.22 -8.03
N ILE A 122 -1.86 7.10 -7.21
CA ILE A 122 -1.12 7.83 -6.18
C ILE A 122 -1.80 7.57 -4.84
N CYS A 123 -1.02 7.18 -3.83
CA CYS A 123 -1.51 6.96 -2.48
C CYS A 123 -0.46 7.34 -1.43
N ASN A 124 -0.89 7.42 -0.18
CA ASN A 124 0.05 7.45 0.95
C ASN A 124 0.38 6.03 1.43
N PHE A 125 1.44 5.92 2.25
CA PHE A 125 1.91 4.63 2.75
C PHE A 125 0.85 3.85 3.54
N ASN A 126 -0.09 4.51 4.22
CA ASN A 126 -1.15 3.84 4.97
C ASN A 126 -2.23 3.23 4.06
N GLU A 127 -2.34 3.72 2.83
CA GLU A 127 -3.36 3.33 1.86
C GLU A 127 -2.85 2.30 0.85
N VAL A 128 -1.52 2.11 0.74
CA VAL A 128 -0.89 1.28 -0.28
C VAL A 128 -1.41 -0.16 -0.28
N ARG A 129 -1.56 -0.79 0.90
CA ARG A 129 -2.07 -2.17 0.99
C ARG A 129 -3.46 -2.31 0.38
N SER A 130 -4.33 -1.37 0.67
CA SER A 130 -5.73 -1.37 0.23
C SER A 130 -5.81 -1.11 -1.26
N LEU A 131 -5.09 -0.10 -1.74
CA LEU A 131 -5.02 0.22 -3.16
C LEU A 131 -4.49 -0.98 -3.96
N VAL A 132 -3.38 -1.57 -3.54
CA VAL A 132 -2.77 -2.71 -4.24
C VAL A 132 -3.68 -3.93 -4.24
N THR A 133 -4.45 -4.16 -3.16
CA THR A 133 -5.45 -5.25 -3.12
C THR A 133 -6.47 -5.11 -4.25
N VAL A 134 -6.97 -3.90 -4.49
CA VAL A 134 -7.96 -3.63 -5.55
C VAL A 134 -7.32 -3.80 -6.93
N LEU A 135 -6.15 -3.20 -7.15
CA LEU A 135 -5.44 -3.29 -8.43
C LEU A 135 -5.07 -4.74 -8.77
N ARG A 136 -4.61 -5.51 -7.77
CA ARG A 136 -4.32 -6.93 -7.89
C ARG A 136 -5.54 -7.74 -8.32
N ASN A 137 -6.69 -7.51 -7.68
CA ASN A 137 -7.93 -8.20 -8.02
C ASN A 137 -8.39 -7.87 -9.44
N ALA A 138 -8.24 -6.61 -9.87
CA ALA A 138 -8.54 -6.20 -11.24
C ALA A 138 -7.64 -6.92 -12.26
N ILE A 139 -6.32 -7.00 -12.02
CA ILE A 139 -5.38 -7.75 -12.86
C ILE A 139 -5.78 -9.21 -12.98
N LEU A 140 -6.08 -9.88 -11.86
CA LEU A 140 -6.48 -11.29 -11.87
C LEU A 140 -7.79 -11.51 -12.64
N LYS A 141 -8.79 -10.65 -12.41
CA LYS A 141 -10.07 -10.72 -13.11
C LYS A 141 -9.91 -10.58 -14.62
N ILE A 142 -9.09 -9.63 -15.06
CA ILE A 142 -8.79 -9.41 -16.47
C ILE A 142 -8.02 -10.61 -17.05
N ASN A 143 -7.07 -11.17 -16.31
CA ASN A 143 -6.33 -12.36 -16.73
C ASN A 143 -7.26 -13.57 -16.92
N ASP A 144 -8.22 -13.77 -16.02
CA ASP A 144 -9.21 -14.84 -16.14
C ASP A 144 -10.15 -14.63 -17.33
N LEU A 145 -10.58 -13.39 -17.59
CA LEU A 145 -11.37 -13.05 -18.77
C LEU A 145 -10.58 -13.28 -20.07
N LYS A 146 -9.28 -13.00 -20.10
CA LYS A 146 -8.42 -13.29 -21.26
C LYS A 146 -8.33 -14.79 -21.54
N ARG A 147 -8.16 -15.62 -20.50
CA ARG A 147 -8.12 -17.09 -20.66
C ARG A 147 -9.44 -17.66 -21.15
N SER A 148 -10.58 -17.07 -20.76
CA SER A 148 -11.88 -17.51 -21.27
C SER A 148 -12.20 -17.01 -22.68
N GLN A 149 -11.45 -16.02 -23.19
CA GLN A 149 -11.64 -15.36 -24.49
C GLN A 149 -10.52 -15.68 -25.50
N GLU A 150 -9.81 -16.80 -25.35
CA GLU A 150 -8.71 -17.26 -26.22
C GLU A 150 -9.04 -17.38 -27.73
N ASN A 151 -10.24 -16.97 -28.17
CA ASN A 151 -10.67 -16.97 -29.57
C ASN A 151 -11.15 -15.61 -30.16
N ARG A 152 -11.16 -14.46 -29.45
CA ARG A 152 -11.59 -13.18 -30.07
C ARG A 152 -10.95 -11.90 -29.48
N GLY A 153 -10.04 -11.28 -30.23
CA GLY A 153 -9.82 -9.81 -30.22
C GLY A 153 -8.72 -9.23 -29.30
N ASP A 154 -8.25 -8.03 -29.69
CA ASP A 154 -6.99 -7.39 -29.30
C ASP A 154 -6.89 -6.94 -27.82
N LYS A 155 -5.73 -7.21 -27.21
CA LYS A 155 -5.46 -7.21 -25.75
C LYS A 155 -5.59 -5.84 -25.06
N MET A 156 -5.38 -4.75 -25.80
CA MET A 156 -5.35 -3.37 -25.27
C MET A 156 -6.75 -2.77 -25.15
N THR A 157 -7.63 -3.06 -26.11
CA THR A 157 -8.97 -2.48 -26.17
C THR A 157 -9.83 -2.97 -25.01
N LEU A 158 -9.78 -4.27 -24.70
CA LEU A 158 -10.52 -4.84 -23.56
C LEU A 158 -10.08 -4.27 -22.21
N LEU A 159 -8.79 -3.96 -22.07
CA LEU A 159 -8.22 -3.44 -20.82
C LEU A 159 -8.68 -1.99 -20.60
N TYR A 160 -8.62 -1.20 -21.66
CA TYR A 160 -9.11 0.17 -21.66
C TYR A 160 -10.63 0.22 -21.42
N ASP A 161 -11.41 -0.61 -22.12
CA ASP A 161 -12.87 -0.64 -22.00
C ASP A 161 -13.32 -1.05 -20.60
N TYR A 162 -12.67 -2.03 -19.97
CA TYR A 162 -13.00 -2.43 -18.60
C TYR A 162 -12.59 -1.37 -17.58
N LEU A 163 -11.37 -0.81 -17.67
CA LEU A 163 -10.91 0.23 -16.74
C LEU A 163 -11.71 1.53 -16.87
N THR A 164 -12.30 1.80 -18.02
CA THR A 164 -13.18 2.95 -18.27
C THR A 164 -14.68 2.62 -18.13
N SER A 165 -15.03 1.35 -17.88
CA SER A 165 -16.43 0.94 -17.76
C SER A 165 -17.10 1.49 -16.50
N SER A 166 -18.39 1.76 -16.60
CA SER A 166 -19.24 2.10 -15.45
C SER A 166 -19.26 1.00 -14.39
N GLU A 167 -19.09 -0.26 -14.79
CA GLU A 167 -19.07 -1.43 -13.90
C GLU A 167 -17.82 -1.44 -13.01
N PHE A 168 -16.64 -1.12 -13.55
CA PHE A 168 -15.44 -0.90 -12.75
C PHE A 168 -15.60 0.31 -11.82
N GLY A 169 -16.18 1.40 -12.31
CA GLY A 169 -16.47 2.59 -11.50
C GLY A 169 -17.39 2.32 -10.31
N GLU A 170 -18.43 1.49 -10.48
CA GLU A 170 -19.34 1.09 -9.41
C GLU A 170 -18.68 0.15 -8.40
N GLN A 171 -17.90 -0.83 -8.86
CA GLN A 171 -17.13 -1.70 -7.96
C GLN A 171 -16.07 -0.89 -7.19
N TRP A 172 -15.42 0.06 -7.85
CA TRP A 172 -14.48 0.99 -7.23
C TRP A 172 -15.14 1.83 -6.14
N LYS A 173 -16.33 2.36 -6.42
CA LYS A 173 -17.11 3.15 -5.47
C LYS A 173 -17.54 2.31 -4.26
N ALA A 174 -18.05 1.09 -4.49
CA ALA A 174 -18.47 0.18 -3.42
C ALA A 174 -17.30 -0.23 -2.50
N ILE A 175 -16.12 -0.47 -3.07
CA ILE A 175 -14.92 -0.79 -2.29
C ILE A 175 -14.42 0.43 -1.51
N LYS A 176 -14.44 1.63 -2.12
CA LYS A 176 -14.08 2.88 -1.43
C LYS A 176 -15.00 3.12 -0.23
N GLU A 177 -16.31 2.89 -0.40
CA GLU A 177 -17.30 3.00 0.68
C GLU A 177 -17.06 1.95 1.78
N GLY A 178 -16.83 0.69 1.42
CA GLY A 178 -16.50 -0.38 2.39
C GLY A 178 -15.22 -0.11 3.17
N PHE A 179 -14.19 0.44 2.52
CA PHE A 179 -12.92 0.79 3.17
C PHE A 179 -13.08 1.97 4.12
N LEU A 180 -13.85 2.99 3.74
CA LEU A 180 -14.17 4.11 4.61
C LEU A 180 -14.97 3.67 5.84
N ALA A 181 -15.96 2.80 5.66
CA ALA A 181 -16.73 2.24 6.76
C ALA A 181 -15.83 1.45 7.73
N MET A 182 -14.92 0.61 7.21
CA MET A 182 -14.01 -0.19 8.04
C MET A 182 -13.00 0.69 8.80
N ARG A 183 -12.40 1.68 8.13
CA ARG A 183 -11.50 2.65 8.78
C ARG A 183 -12.22 3.42 9.88
N GLN A 184 -13.45 3.88 9.63
CA GLN A 184 -14.25 4.57 10.62
C GLN A 184 -14.60 3.67 11.80
N SER A 185 -14.94 2.40 11.55
CA SER A 185 -15.20 1.40 12.60
C SER A 185 -14.00 1.25 13.53
N ILE A 186 -12.79 1.10 12.98
CA ILE A 186 -11.54 0.98 13.76
C ILE A 186 -11.29 2.22 14.62
N ILE A 187 -11.50 3.43 14.06
CA ILE A 187 -11.34 4.69 14.80
C ILE A 187 -12.33 4.76 15.97
N THR A 188 -13.59 4.43 15.72
CA THR A 188 -14.65 4.42 16.73
C THR A 188 -14.35 3.40 17.84
N GLU A 189 -13.92 2.19 17.46
CA GLU A 189 -13.60 1.12 18.40
C GLU A 189 -12.38 1.48 19.26
N ARG A 190 -11.35 2.10 18.68
CA ARG A 190 -10.19 2.60 19.41
C ARG A 190 -10.57 3.67 20.43
N ALA A 191 -11.41 4.64 20.05
CA ALA A 191 -11.87 5.68 20.95
C ALA A 191 -12.69 5.11 22.13
N ALA A 192 -13.55 4.11 21.84
CA ALA A 192 -14.31 3.42 22.86
C ALA A 192 -13.40 2.64 23.83
N MET A 193 -12.42 1.90 23.30
CA MET A 193 -11.46 1.14 24.11
C MET A 193 -10.59 2.03 24.98
N GLU A 194 -10.13 3.17 24.46
CA GLU A 194 -9.34 4.12 25.24
C GLU A 194 -10.13 4.66 26.45
N LYS A 195 -11.42 4.96 26.25
CA LYS A 195 -12.31 5.35 27.35
C LYS A 195 -12.48 4.22 28.37
N LEU A 196 -12.62 2.98 27.89
CA LEU A 196 -12.77 1.80 28.74
C LEU A 196 -11.52 1.55 29.59
N TRP A 197 -10.33 1.66 28.98
CA TRP A 197 -9.06 1.53 29.69
C TRP A 197 -8.91 2.57 30.79
N LYS A 198 -9.16 3.85 30.49
CA LYS A 198 -9.12 4.92 31.50
C LYS A 198 -10.07 4.66 32.68
N ALA A 199 -11.27 4.14 32.40
CA ALA A 199 -12.22 3.78 33.46
C ALA A 199 -11.72 2.62 34.34
N ARG A 200 -11.14 1.58 33.72
CA ARG A 200 -10.58 0.43 34.44
C ARG A 200 -9.33 0.79 35.24
N GLU A 201 -8.44 1.61 34.71
CA GLU A 201 -7.28 2.14 35.43
C GLU A 201 -7.70 2.91 36.67
N LYS A 202 -8.72 3.79 36.55
CA LYS A 202 -9.28 4.52 37.69
C LYS A 202 -9.91 3.60 38.74
N GLN A 203 -10.54 2.50 38.33
CA GLN A 203 -11.05 1.49 39.26
C GLN A 203 -9.90 0.76 39.97
N LEU A 204 -8.85 0.40 39.24
CA LEU A 204 -7.65 -0.23 39.79
C LEU A 204 -7.00 0.67 40.85
N GLU A 205 -6.85 1.96 40.56
CA GLU A 205 -6.29 2.96 41.47
C GLU A 205 -7.11 3.07 42.77
N LYS A 206 -8.45 3.11 42.67
CA LYS A 206 -9.32 3.11 43.86
C LYS A 206 -9.14 1.87 44.73
N VAL A 207 -9.07 0.69 44.12
CA VAL A 207 -8.84 -0.58 44.84
C VAL A 207 -7.48 -0.56 45.53
N LEU A 208 -6.44 -0.06 44.86
CA LEU A 208 -5.10 0.06 45.44
C LEU A 208 -5.08 1.02 46.65
N ILE A 209 -5.75 2.18 46.56
CA ILE A 209 -5.89 3.13 47.68
C ILE A 209 -6.63 2.47 48.85
N SER A 210 -7.76 1.80 48.60
CA SER A 210 -8.50 1.08 49.65
C SER A 210 -7.67 -0.02 50.30
N ALA A 211 -6.89 -0.78 49.52
CA ALA A 211 -5.99 -1.81 50.04
C ALA A 211 -4.84 -1.22 50.89
N ALA A 212 -4.30 -0.05 50.51
CA ALA A 212 -3.27 0.65 51.28
C ALA A 212 -3.79 1.14 52.64
N HIS A 213 -5.05 1.61 52.72
CA HIS A 213 -5.67 2.00 53.98
C HIS A 213 -5.92 0.82 54.92
N ILE A 214 -6.20 -0.38 54.40
CA ILE A 214 -6.39 -1.60 55.21
C ILE A 214 -5.06 -2.08 55.82
N LYS A 215 -3.93 -1.91 55.12
CA LYS A 215 -2.60 -2.30 55.63
C LYS A 215 -1.94 -1.27 56.57
N GLY A 216 -2.48 -0.05 56.64
CA GLY A 216 -1.98 1.02 57.50
C GLY A 216 -2.76 1.23 58.80
N SER A 217 -3.79 0.41 59.05
CA SER A 217 -4.52 0.29 60.32
C SER A 217 -4.14 -0.99 61.04
#